data_AF-A0A7W0PU23-F1
#
_entry.id   AF-A0A7W0PU23-F1
#
_cell.length_a   1.000
_cell.length_b   1.000
_cell.length_c   1.000
_cell.angle_alpha   90.00
_cell.angle_beta   90.00
_cell.angle_gamma   90.00
#
_symmetry.space_group_name_H-M   'P 1'
#
loop_
_entity.id
_entity.type
_entity.pdbx_description
1 polymer ?
#
loop_
_entity_poly.entity_id
_entity_poly.type
_entity_poly.pdbx_seq_one_letter_code
_entity_poly.pdbx_strand_id
1 'polypeptide(L)'
;MRRALVELDGGELLPALGAQLERALEGSDEATRQYVRCYHVLTLRVLDEAHRARPDVMVRTGDGHLALVDVKGTARRAPVAALETASAEAPFGPWTVRFPLEEAVALDLTNRVRQLIGLRALDLAPADPGLGEVVDVDDLTALLFLRRVRFYLNHPDEKHPLRRLIDAFELSKTELASLFGVRRQAVDQWLERGVPSERQEKVQTLIAICDLLERKLKPGRLAGTARRPADAYGDKTMLELIAADQHRELLALVRDSFDWSTAA
;
A
#
# COMPACT_ATOMS: atom_id res chain seq x y z
N MET A 1 7.08 17.43 21.69
CA MET A 1 6.49 16.53 20.68
C MET A 1 7.55 15.70 19.99
N ARG A 2 8.51 16.31 19.26
CA ARG A 2 9.68 15.61 18.68
C ARG A 2 10.40 14.66 19.65
N ARG A 3 10.75 15.14 20.85
CA ARG A 3 11.37 14.31 21.90
C ARG A 3 10.51 13.10 22.31
N ALA A 4 9.19 13.26 22.41
CA ALA A 4 8.29 12.17 22.77
C ALA A 4 8.14 11.14 21.64
N LEU A 5 8.20 11.59 20.38
CA LEU A 5 8.25 10.69 19.23
C LEU A 5 9.57 9.89 19.19
N VAL A 6 10.70 10.56 19.49
CA VAL A 6 12.02 9.91 19.58
C VAL A 6 12.12 8.94 20.77
N GLU A 7 11.45 9.23 21.88
CA GLU A 7 11.39 8.32 23.03
C GLU A 7 10.51 7.09 22.72
N LEU A 8 9.42 7.28 21.97
CA LEU A 8 8.52 6.21 21.54
C LEU A 8 9.18 5.26 20.53
N ASP A 9 10.04 5.80 19.66
CA ASP A 9 10.64 5.09 18.55
C ASP A 9 12.04 4.50 18.87
N GLY A 10 12.63 4.85 20.01
CA GLY A 10 13.97 4.40 20.43
C GLY A 10 15.11 5.01 19.62
N GLY A 11 14.82 6.05 18.84
CA GLY A 11 15.74 6.84 18.02
C GLY A 11 16.01 6.34 16.60
N GLU A 12 15.66 5.10 16.26
CA GLU A 12 16.07 4.47 14.99
C GLU A 12 14.94 4.29 13.97
N LEU A 13 13.69 4.20 14.44
CA LEU A 13 12.56 3.86 13.59
C LEU A 13 12.11 5.02 12.71
N LEU A 14 12.08 6.26 13.21
CA LEU A 14 11.69 7.44 12.43
C LEU A 14 12.69 7.75 11.32
N PRO A 15 14.03 7.76 11.55
CA PRO A 15 14.99 7.91 10.46
C PRO A 15 14.87 6.80 9.41
N ALA A 16 14.66 5.55 9.84
CA ALA A 16 14.43 4.44 8.92
C ALA A 16 13.14 4.61 8.11
N LEU A 17 12.06 5.09 8.73
CA LEU A 17 10.80 5.37 8.04
C LEU A 17 10.98 6.47 6.99
N GLY A 18 11.65 7.57 7.32
CA GLY A 18 11.92 8.68 6.39
C GLY A 18 12.72 8.23 5.17
N ALA A 19 13.85 7.56 5.39
CA ALA A 19 14.72 7.10 4.29
C ALA A 19 14.02 6.12 3.33
N GLN A 20 13.10 5.28 3.84
CA GLN A 20 12.33 4.38 2.98
C GLN A 20 11.18 5.09 2.29
N LEU A 21 10.57 6.08 2.95
CA LEU A 21 9.49 6.87 2.37
C LEU A 21 9.97 7.70 1.18
N GLU A 22 11.12 8.37 1.28
CA GLU A 22 11.73 9.12 0.16
C GLU A 22 11.90 8.22 -1.07
N ARG A 23 12.57 7.08 -0.90
CA ARG A 23 12.78 6.11 -1.99
C ARG A 23 11.48 5.48 -2.48
N ALA A 24 10.48 5.32 -1.61
CA ALA A 24 9.16 4.82 -1.98
C ALA A 24 8.40 5.84 -2.86
N LEU A 25 8.53 7.13 -2.57
CA LEU A 25 7.99 8.21 -3.42
C LEU A 25 8.68 8.25 -4.79
N GLU A 26 10.00 8.04 -4.83
CA GLU A 26 10.80 7.97 -6.07
C GLU A 26 10.45 6.77 -6.97
N GLY A 27 9.78 5.74 -6.45
CA GLY A 27 9.40 4.59 -7.27
C GLY A 27 9.70 3.22 -6.69
N SER A 28 10.46 3.14 -5.60
CA SER A 28 11.07 1.87 -5.18
C SER A 28 10.07 0.95 -4.49
N ASP A 29 9.93 -0.25 -5.04
CA ASP A 29 9.10 -1.33 -4.50
C ASP A 29 9.59 -1.83 -3.13
N GLU A 30 10.88 -2.14 -3.00
CA GLU A 30 11.45 -2.61 -1.73
C GLU A 30 11.39 -1.52 -0.66
N ALA A 31 11.62 -0.26 -1.03
CA ALA A 31 11.46 0.84 -0.09
C ALA A 31 10.00 1.03 0.31
N THR A 32 9.04 0.87 -0.60
CA THR A 32 7.60 0.93 -0.26
C THR A 32 7.22 -0.19 0.70
N ARG A 33 7.73 -1.41 0.47
CA ARG A 33 7.52 -2.54 1.37
C ARG A 33 8.11 -2.29 2.75
N GLN A 34 9.32 -1.76 2.81
CA GLN A 34 9.97 -1.45 4.08
C GLN A 34 9.29 -0.26 4.79
N TYR A 35 8.81 0.74 4.05
CA TYR A 35 8.00 1.83 4.58
C TYR A 35 6.73 1.30 5.27
N VAL A 36 5.96 0.43 4.59
CA VAL A 36 4.76 -0.20 5.18
C VAL A 36 5.10 -0.97 6.46
N ARG A 37 6.25 -1.65 6.49
CA ARG A 37 6.73 -2.35 7.70
C ARG A 37 7.10 -1.40 8.83
N CYS A 38 7.83 -0.32 8.53
CA CYS A 38 8.17 0.70 9.51
C CYS A 38 6.91 1.36 10.07
N TYR A 39 5.94 1.68 9.21
CA TYR A 39 4.65 2.22 9.60
C TYR A 39 3.88 1.26 10.51
N HIS A 40 3.84 -0.03 10.19
CA HIS A 40 3.21 -1.05 11.03
C HIS A 40 3.83 -1.12 12.43
N VAL A 41 5.17 -1.14 12.51
CA VAL A 41 5.88 -1.12 13.81
C VAL A 41 5.54 0.15 14.60
N LEU A 42 5.50 1.31 13.93
CA LEU A 42 5.11 2.56 14.56
C LEU A 42 3.66 2.52 15.07
N THR A 43 2.72 2.01 14.27
CA THR A 43 1.32 1.79 14.66
C THR A 43 1.22 0.95 15.92
N LEU A 44 1.94 -0.18 16.00
CA LEU A 44 1.94 -1.04 17.19
C LEU A 44 2.43 -0.30 18.43
N ARG A 45 3.51 0.48 18.33
CA ARG A 45 4.06 1.25 19.46
C ARG A 45 3.10 2.33 19.94
N VAL A 46 2.50 3.09 19.01
CA VAL A 46 1.53 4.14 19.35
C VAL A 46 0.27 3.52 19.98
N LEU A 47 -0.17 2.35 19.50
CA LEU A 47 -1.30 1.64 20.09
C LEU A 47 -0.99 1.04 21.48
N ASP A 48 0.24 0.58 21.71
CA ASP A 48 0.67 0.15 23.05
C ASP A 48 0.65 1.32 24.04
N GLU A 49 1.10 2.52 23.64
CA GLU A 49 0.93 3.73 24.48
C GLU A 49 -0.54 4.10 24.68
N ALA A 50 -1.36 3.98 23.64
CA ALA A 50 -2.80 4.23 23.75
C ALA A 50 -3.48 3.25 24.72
N HIS A 51 -3.08 1.98 24.72
CA HIS A 51 -3.53 0.98 25.69
C HIS A 51 -3.12 1.34 27.12
N ARG A 52 -1.88 1.82 27.34
CA ARG A 52 -1.45 2.28 28.66
C ARG A 52 -2.22 3.51 29.13
N ALA A 53 -2.52 4.44 28.22
CA ALA A 53 -3.24 5.67 28.54
C ALA A 53 -4.74 5.44 28.77
N ARG A 54 -5.36 4.51 28.03
CA ARG A 54 -6.80 4.22 28.03
C ARG A 54 -7.05 2.70 27.95
N PRO A 55 -6.74 1.94 29.00
CA PRO A 55 -6.93 0.48 29.02
C PRO A 55 -8.41 0.07 29.01
N ASP A 56 -9.31 1.01 29.31
CA ASP A 56 -10.77 0.86 29.22
C ASP A 56 -11.30 0.88 27.78
N VAL A 57 -10.60 1.56 26.87
CA VAL A 57 -11.02 1.76 25.47
C VAL A 57 -10.20 0.92 24.50
N MET A 58 -8.90 0.77 24.73
CA MET A 58 -8.02 -0.05 23.91
C MET A 58 -7.63 -1.27 24.74
N VAL A 59 -8.00 -2.46 24.30
CA VAL A 59 -7.78 -3.72 25.04
C VAL A 59 -6.95 -4.69 24.23
N ARG A 60 -6.18 -5.53 24.92
CA ARG A 60 -5.51 -6.67 24.30
C ARG A 60 -6.45 -7.87 24.29
N THR A 61 -6.73 -8.41 23.11
CA THR A 61 -7.56 -9.61 22.92
C THR A 61 -6.79 -10.88 23.30
N GLY A 62 -7.49 -11.99 23.47
CA GLY A 62 -6.89 -13.27 23.90
C GLY A 62 -5.85 -13.84 22.93
N ASP A 63 -5.88 -13.42 21.67
CA ASP A 63 -4.88 -13.72 20.63
C ASP A 63 -3.70 -12.72 20.62
N GLY A 64 -3.61 -11.83 21.63
CA GLY A 64 -2.49 -10.92 21.83
C GLY A 64 -2.55 -9.60 21.05
N HIS A 65 -3.55 -9.43 20.17
CA HIS A 65 -3.71 -8.23 19.37
C HIS A 65 -4.42 -7.09 20.13
N LEU A 66 -4.26 -5.85 19.67
CA LEU A 66 -4.98 -4.70 20.22
C LEU A 66 -6.30 -4.48 19.47
N ALA A 67 -7.35 -4.13 20.21
CA ALA A 67 -8.69 -3.89 19.72
C ALA A 67 -9.36 -2.73 20.46
N LEU A 68 -10.22 -2.00 19.75
CA LEU A 68 -11.00 -0.92 20.34
C LEU A 68 -12.31 -1.47 20.92
N VAL A 69 -12.64 -1.11 22.15
CA VAL A 69 -13.93 -1.42 22.78
C VAL A 69 -14.96 -0.42 22.29
N ASP A 70 -16.01 -0.91 21.63
CA ASP A 70 -17.13 -0.07 21.21
C ASP A 70 -18.05 0.31 22.38
N VAL A 71 -19.01 1.21 22.13
CA VAL A 71 -19.99 1.65 23.15
C VAL A 71 -20.84 0.51 23.73
N LYS A 72 -20.85 -0.67 23.09
CA LYS A 72 -21.56 -1.87 23.56
C LYS A 72 -20.62 -2.82 24.33
N GLY A 73 -19.39 -2.42 24.60
CA GLY A 73 -18.39 -3.25 25.28
C GLY A 73 -17.76 -4.32 24.38
N THR A 74 -17.99 -4.27 23.06
CA THR A 74 -17.47 -5.28 22.12
C THR A 74 -16.11 -4.85 21.58
N ALA A 75 -15.11 -5.70 21.71
CA ALA A 75 -13.77 -5.47 21.15
C ALA A 75 -13.78 -5.64 19.62
N ARG A 76 -13.32 -4.62 18.89
CA ARG A 76 -13.25 -4.61 17.42
C ARG A 76 -11.85 -4.29 16.93
N ARG A 77 -11.36 -5.10 15.99
CA ARG A 77 -10.05 -4.92 15.33
C ARG A 77 -10.11 -4.05 14.08
N ALA A 78 -11.28 -3.90 13.45
CA ALA A 78 -11.41 -3.14 12.20
C ALA A 78 -10.90 -1.68 12.29
N PRO A 79 -11.16 -0.91 13.36
CA PRO A 79 -10.61 0.44 13.49
C PRO A 79 -9.10 0.46 13.64
N VAL A 80 -8.50 -0.58 14.24
CA VAL A 80 -7.05 -0.75 14.35
C VAL A 80 -6.45 -1.07 12.98
N ALA A 81 -7.07 -1.95 12.20
CA ALA A 81 -6.64 -2.25 10.83
C ALA A 81 -6.73 -1.03 9.89
N ALA A 82 -7.71 -0.13 10.11
CA ALA A 82 -7.85 1.09 9.32
C ALA A 82 -6.66 2.07 9.49
N LEU A 83 -5.93 2.00 10.62
CA LEU A 83 -4.73 2.81 10.82
C LEU A 83 -3.62 2.41 9.86
N GLU A 84 -3.47 1.13 9.54
CA GLU A 84 -2.46 0.66 8.57
C GLU A 84 -2.74 1.20 7.17
N THR A 85 -4.03 1.26 6.78
CA THR A 85 -4.44 1.86 5.50
C THR A 85 -4.08 3.35 5.41
N ALA A 86 -4.02 4.05 6.54
CA ALA A 86 -3.64 5.46 6.57
C ALA A 86 -2.18 5.71 6.14
N SER A 87 -1.32 4.68 6.15
CA SER A 87 0.05 4.77 5.62
C SER A 87 0.10 5.22 4.16
N ALA A 88 -0.94 4.96 3.37
CA ALA A 88 -1.03 5.37 1.99
C ALA A 88 -1.20 6.90 1.84
N GLU A 89 -1.95 7.52 2.75
CA GLU A 89 -2.33 8.93 2.69
C GLU A 89 -1.45 9.82 3.56
N ALA A 90 -0.82 9.27 4.61
CA ALA A 90 -0.04 10.02 5.59
C ALA A 90 1.05 10.94 4.98
N PRO A 91 1.81 10.54 3.94
CA PRO A 91 2.81 11.40 3.31
C PRO A 91 2.24 12.61 2.55
N PHE A 92 0.94 12.65 2.34
CA PHE A 92 0.24 13.76 1.65
C PHE A 92 -0.67 14.52 2.61
N GLY A 93 -0.59 14.22 3.91
CA GLY A 93 -1.39 14.85 4.95
C GLY A 93 -0.92 16.28 5.27
N PRO A 94 -1.74 17.06 5.99
CA PRO A 94 -1.46 18.47 6.30
C PRO A 94 -0.21 18.69 7.17
N TRP A 95 0.32 17.64 7.82
CA TRP A 95 1.50 17.70 8.66
C TRP A 95 2.80 17.90 7.87
N THR A 96 2.85 17.47 6.60
CA THR A 96 4.06 17.58 5.77
C THR A 96 4.43 19.02 5.41
N VAL A 97 3.45 19.93 5.44
CA VAL A 97 3.68 21.37 5.27
C VAL A 97 4.60 21.96 6.37
N ARG A 98 4.73 21.27 7.51
CA ARG A 98 5.35 21.83 8.73
C ARG A 98 6.47 20.99 9.32
N PHE A 99 6.48 19.70 9.04
CA PHE A 99 7.41 18.75 9.65
C PHE A 99 8.11 17.94 8.57
N PRO A 100 9.35 17.48 8.81
CA PRO A 100 9.98 16.44 8.00
C PRO A 100 9.05 15.25 7.81
N LEU A 101 9.18 14.56 6.68
CA LEU A 101 8.29 13.49 6.24
C LEU A 101 8.03 12.43 7.34
N GLU A 102 9.08 11.95 7.98
CA GLU A 102 9.00 10.93 9.04
C GLU A 102 8.24 11.41 10.27
N GLU A 103 8.45 12.68 10.67
CA GLU A 103 7.76 13.29 11.79
C GLU A 103 6.29 13.57 11.44
N ALA A 104 6.03 14.06 10.23
CA ALA A 104 4.69 14.34 9.74
C ALA A 104 3.82 13.07 9.72
N VAL A 105 4.36 11.97 9.19
CA VAL A 105 3.68 10.67 9.15
C VAL A 105 3.42 10.14 10.55
N ALA A 106 4.39 10.25 11.46
CA ALA A 106 4.22 9.83 12.85
C ALA A 106 3.18 10.66 13.61
N LEU A 107 3.12 11.97 13.34
CA LEU A 107 2.13 12.88 13.91
C LEU A 107 0.73 12.61 13.38
N ASP A 108 0.59 12.33 12.09
CA ASP A 108 -0.69 11.95 11.50
C ASP A 108 -1.25 10.68 12.17
N LEU A 109 -0.43 9.63 12.27
CA LEU A 109 -0.79 8.39 12.97
C LEU A 109 -1.13 8.63 14.45
N THR A 110 -0.30 9.39 15.16
CA THR A 110 -0.54 9.72 16.57
C THR A 110 -1.85 10.47 16.74
N ASN A 111 -2.14 11.45 15.87
CA ASN A 111 -3.38 12.19 15.89
C ASN A 111 -4.60 11.29 15.64
N ARG A 112 -4.52 10.38 14.66
CA ARG A 112 -5.58 9.41 14.38
C ARG A 112 -5.83 8.48 15.58
N VAL A 113 -4.78 7.96 16.21
CA VAL A 113 -4.91 7.11 17.41
C VAL A 113 -5.53 7.89 18.56
N ARG A 114 -5.10 9.13 18.80
CA ARG A 114 -5.70 9.99 19.85
C ARG A 114 -7.20 10.18 19.64
N GLN A 115 -7.62 10.50 18.41
CA GLN A 115 -9.04 10.61 18.06
C GLN A 115 -9.77 9.28 18.27
N LEU A 116 -9.14 8.16 17.89
CA LEU A 116 -9.71 6.82 18.04
C LEU A 116 -10.00 6.46 19.51
N ILE A 117 -9.14 6.86 20.44
CA ILE A 117 -9.33 6.62 21.89
C ILE A 117 -10.05 7.78 22.61
N GLY A 118 -10.67 8.70 21.86
CA GLY A 118 -11.46 9.81 22.39
C GLY A 118 -10.65 10.91 23.08
N LEU A 119 -9.35 11.00 22.81
CA LEU A 119 -8.52 12.13 23.23
C LEU A 119 -8.64 13.30 22.25
N ARG A 120 -8.41 14.50 22.75
CA ARG A 120 -8.39 15.71 21.91
C ARG A 120 -7.36 15.57 20.79
N ALA A 121 -7.77 15.91 19.57
CA ALA A 121 -6.88 15.99 18.41
C ALA A 121 -5.68 16.90 18.69
N LEU A 122 -4.56 16.63 18.04
CA LEU A 122 -3.40 17.52 18.09
C LEU A 122 -3.75 18.79 17.32
N ASP A 123 -3.60 19.95 17.98
CA ASP A 123 -3.84 21.24 17.34
C ASP A 123 -2.73 21.52 16.31
N LEU A 124 -3.11 21.88 15.08
CA LEU A 124 -2.22 22.50 14.12
C LEU A 124 -2.00 23.96 14.55
N ALA A 125 -1.10 24.23 15.51
CA ALA A 125 -0.83 25.58 16.02
C ALA A 125 -0.56 26.60 14.89
N PRO A 126 -0.97 27.89 14.99
CA PRO A 126 -0.71 28.86 13.93
C PRO A 126 0.75 29.36 13.88
N ALA A 127 1.34 29.20 12.69
CA ALA A 127 2.46 29.86 11.99
C ALA A 127 3.80 30.19 12.71
N ASP A 128 4.87 29.55 12.22
CA ASP A 128 5.91 30.26 11.45
C ASP A 128 6.21 29.40 10.19
N PRO A 129 6.14 29.93 8.96
CA PRO A 129 6.37 29.13 7.76
C PRO A 129 7.88 28.96 7.56
N GLY A 130 8.41 27.86 8.05
CA GLY A 130 9.78 27.49 7.77
C GLY A 130 10.10 26.15 8.39
N LEU A 131 10.28 25.14 7.54
CA LEU A 131 11.15 23.95 7.68
C LEU A 131 10.60 22.71 6.96
N GLY A 132 9.31 22.63 6.63
CA GLY A 132 8.75 21.49 5.90
C GLY A 132 8.87 21.68 4.38
N GLU A 133 9.57 20.78 3.71
CA GLU A 133 9.40 20.60 2.26
C GLU A 133 7.99 20.05 2.04
N VAL A 134 7.10 20.84 1.43
CA VAL A 134 5.87 20.28 0.88
C VAL A 134 6.31 19.20 -0.09
N VAL A 135 5.78 18.00 0.06
CA VAL A 135 6.01 16.88 -0.87
C VAL A 135 5.48 17.31 -2.24
N ASP A 136 6.35 17.91 -3.04
CA ASP A 136 6.06 18.40 -4.38
C ASP A 136 6.13 17.23 -5.35
N VAL A 137 5.08 16.41 -5.30
CA VAL A 137 4.97 15.18 -6.06
C VAL A 137 3.74 15.33 -6.95
N ASP A 138 3.91 15.11 -8.25
CA ASP A 138 2.79 15.18 -9.19
C ASP A 138 1.70 14.13 -8.89
N ASP A 139 0.48 14.40 -9.36
CA ASP A 139 -0.70 13.56 -9.11
C ASP A 139 -0.46 12.10 -9.54
N LEU A 140 0.28 11.87 -10.62
CA LEU A 140 0.57 10.52 -11.13
C LEU A 140 1.45 9.75 -10.14
N THR A 141 2.50 10.39 -9.64
CA THR A 141 3.44 9.80 -8.70
C THR A 141 2.76 9.52 -7.36
N ALA A 142 1.89 10.43 -6.89
CA ALA A 142 1.05 10.20 -5.72
C ALA A 142 0.13 8.97 -5.92
N LEU A 143 -0.54 8.86 -7.08
CA LEU A 143 -1.38 7.70 -7.41
C LEU A 143 -0.59 6.38 -7.48
N LEU A 144 0.61 6.40 -8.05
CA LEU A 144 1.49 5.23 -8.13
C LEU A 144 1.97 4.79 -6.74
N PHE A 145 2.36 5.74 -5.89
CA PHE A 145 2.71 5.48 -4.50
C PHE A 145 1.54 4.85 -3.74
N LEU A 146 0.34 5.46 -3.80
CA LEU A 146 -0.87 4.96 -3.16
C LEU A 146 -1.14 3.50 -3.55
N ARG A 147 -0.95 3.17 -4.83
CA ARG A 147 -1.18 1.82 -5.34
C ARG A 147 -0.13 0.83 -4.84
N ARG A 148 1.16 1.20 -4.82
CA ARG A 148 2.24 0.36 -4.25
C ARG A 148 2.04 0.10 -2.76
N VAL A 149 1.68 1.12 -1.98
CA VAL A 149 1.42 0.95 -0.54
C VAL A 149 0.26 -0.02 -0.31
N ARG A 150 -0.86 0.17 -1.02
CA ARG A 150 -2.02 -0.74 -0.93
C ARG A 150 -1.66 -2.17 -1.32
N PHE A 151 -0.78 -2.36 -2.31
CA PHE A 151 -0.26 -3.67 -2.67
C PHE A 151 0.43 -4.34 -1.47
N TYR A 152 1.42 -3.69 -0.86
CA TYR A 152 2.15 -4.29 0.27
C TYR A 152 1.33 -4.42 1.56
N LEU A 153 0.28 -3.62 1.74
CA LEU A 153 -0.69 -3.81 2.82
C LEU A 153 -1.52 -5.09 2.62
N ASN A 154 -1.95 -5.37 1.38
CA ASN A 154 -2.73 -6.55 1.07
C ASN A 154 -1.86 -7.81 0.93
N HIS A 155 -0.56 -7.64 0.65
CA HIS A 155 0.40 -8.71 0.38
C HIS A 155 1.70 -8.53 1.21
N PRO A 156 1.62 -8.56 2.55
CA PRO A 156 2.76 -8.23 3.43
C PRO A 156 3.94 -9.21 3.31
N ASP A 157 3.64 -10.46 2.94
CA ASP A 157 4.62 -11.53 2.77
C ASP A 157 5.22 -11.58 1.36
N GLU A 158 4.58 -10.92 0.39
CA GLU A 158 5.09 -10.89 -0.98
C GLU A 158 6.28 -9.94 -1.08
N LYS A 159 7.37 -10.49 -1.61
CA LYS A 159 8.64 -9.77 -1.73
C LYS A 159 8.70 -8.87 -2.95
N HIS A 160 7.90 -9.13 -3.98
CA HIS A 160 8.05 -8.43 -5.27
C HIS A 160 6.79 -8.53 -6.15
N PRO A 161 6.26 -7.42 -6.70
CA PRO A 161 5.05 -7.44 -7.52
C PRO A 161 5.20 -8.30 -8.77
N LEU A 162 6.38 -8.30 -9.41
CA LEU A 162 6.63 -9.23 -10.53
C LEU A 162 6.58 -10.71 -10.14
N ARG A 163 6.96 -11.09 -8.91
CA ARG A 163 6.83 -12.49 -8.48
C ARG A 163 5.37 -12.86 -8.34
N ARG A 164 4.55 -11.96 -7.78
CA ARG A 164 3.11 -12.17 -7.76
C ARG A 164 2.52 -12.33 -9.15
N LEU A 165 2.92 -11.48 -10.11
CA LEU A 165 2.47 -11.62 -11.51
C LEU A 165 2.90 -12.97 -12.11
N ILE A 166 4.14 -13.40 -11.83
CA ILE A 166 4.66 -14.72 -12.24
C ILE A 166 3.79 -15.83 -11.66
N ASP A 167 3.50 -15.77 -10.37
CA ASP A 167 2.77 -16.82 -9.66
C ASP A 167 1.28 -16.84 -10.08
N ALA A 168 0.63 -15.68 -10.13
CA ALA A 168 -0.79 -15.55 -10.46
C ALA A 168 -1.10 -16.02 -11.88
N PHE A 169 -0.31 -15.60 -12.86
CA PHE A 169 -0.49 -15.95 -14.27
C PHE A 169 0.27 -17.22 -14.70
N GLU A 170 1.00 -17.86 -13.77
CA GLU A 170 1.90 -18.99 -14.04
C GLU A 170 2.85 -18.70 -15.21
N LEU A 171 3.56 -17.56 -15.13
CA LEU A 171 4.47 -17.10 -16.18
C LEU A 171 5.89 -17.56 -15.92
N SER A 172 6.57 -18.01 -16.96
CA SER A 172 8.03 -18.03 -16.97
C SER A 172 8.58 -16.60 -17.00
N LYS A 173 9.84 -16.43 -16.55
CA LYS A 173 10.55 -15.13 -16.68
C LYS A 173 10.64 -14.64 -18.13
N THR A 174 10.66 -15.57 -19.09
CA THR A 174 10.68 -15.24 -20.52
C THR A 174 9.34 -14.70 -20.97
N GLU A 175 8.23 -15.32 -20.57
CA GLU A 175 6.89 -14.81 -20.89
C GLU A 175 6.66 -13.44 -20.24
N LEU A 176 7.06 -13.27 -18.97
CA LEU A 176 7.01 -11.96 -18.32
C LEU A 176 7.83 -10.93 -19.11
N ALA A 177 9.03 -11.28 -19.58
CA ALA A 177 9.84 -10.38 -20.40
C ALA A 177 9.14 -10.00 -21.71
N SER A 178 8.49 -10.96 -22.38
CA SER A 178 7.67 -10.72 -23.57
C SER A 178 6.49 -9.80 -23.29
N LEU A 179 5.79 -9.97 -22.16
CA LEU A 179 4.70 -9.07 -21.76
C LEU A 179 5.18 -7.63 -21.59
N PHE A 180 6.43 -7.42 -21.15
CA PHE A 180 7.00 -6.09 -20.95
C PHE A 180 7.79 -5.57 -22.15
N GLY A 181 7.90 -6.34 -23.24
CA GLY A 181 8.70 -5.97 -24.42
C GLY A 181 10.19 -5.85 -24.11
N VAL A 182 10.69 -6.58 -23.12
CA VAL A 182 12.09 -6.54 -22.67
C VAL A 182 12.77 -7.90 -22.79
N ARG A 183 14.09 -7.94 -22.56
CA ARG A 183 14.85 -9.20 -22.47
C ARG A 183 14.68 -9.82 -21.09
N ARG A 184 14.75 -11.15 -21.00
CA ARG A 184 14.72 -11.90 -19.72
C ARG A 184 15.71 -11.35 -18.67
N GLN A 185 16.90 -10.93 -19.09
CA GLN A 185 17.90 -10.36 -18.18
C GLN A 185 17.43 -9.06 -17.49
N ALA A 186 16.60 -8.26 -18.15
CA ALA A 186 16.00 -7.08 -17.53
C ALA A 186 15.04 -7.49 -16.41
N VAL A 187 14.23 -8.54 -16.62
CA VAL A 187 13.35 -9.09 -15.59
C VAL A 187 14.16 -9.65 -14.40
N ASP A 188 15.27 -10.36 -14.66
CA ASP A 188 16.16 -10.83 -13.60
C ASP A 188 16.70 -9.66 -12.75
N GLN A 189 17.15 -8.59 -13.42
CA GLN A 189 17.60 -7.37 -12.74
C GLN A 189 16.48 -6.68 -11.94
N TRP A 190 15.26 -6.63 -12.48
CA TRP A 190 14.12 -6.03 -11.80
C TRP A 190 13.73 -6.83 -10.57
N LEU A 191 13.72 -8.16 -10.64
CA LEU A 191 13.44 -9.03 -9.51
C LEU A 191 14.44 -8.87 -8.35
N GLU A 192 15.67 -8.43 -8.66
CA GLU A 192 16.71 -8.16 -7.66
C GLU A 192 16.69 -6.73 -7.13
N ARG A 193 16.43 -5.75 -8.00
CA ARG A 193 16.65 -4.31 -7.71
C ARG A 193 15.38 -3.46 -7.68
N GLY A 194 14.23 -4.05 -8.00
CA GLY A 194 12.96 -3.35 -8.19
C GLY A 194 12.70 -2.97 -9.64
N VAL A 195 11.43 -2.66 -9.94
CA VAL A 195 10.99 -2.28 -11.28
C VAL A 195 11.27 -0.78 -11.53
N PRO A 196 11.79 -0.40 -12.72
CA PRO A 196 12.00 1.00 -13.10
C PRO A 196 10.70 1.81 -13.06
N SER A 197 10.79 3.11 -12.72
CA SER A 197 9.63 3.98 -12.53
C SER A 197 8.74 4.06 -13.78
N GLU A 198 9.31 4.08 -14.98
CA GLU A 198 8.58 4.10 -16.25
C GLU A 198 7.81 2.79 -16.54
N ARG A 199 8.11 1.71 -15.81
CA ARG A 199 7.41 0.40 -15.92
C ARG A 199 6.48 0.12 -14.74
N GLN A 200 6.55 0.94 -13.69
CA GLN A 200 5.72 0.80 -12.49
C GLN A 200 4.23 0.84 -12.85
N GLU A 201 3.81 1.78 -13.71
CA GLU A 201 2.39 1.92 -14.05
C GLU A 201 1.79 0.64 -14.67
N LYS A 202 2.52 0.00 -15.58
CA LYS A 202 2.12 -1.27 -16.20
C LYS A 202 2.03 -2.37 -15.14
N VAL A 203 3.08 -2.57 -14.34
CA VAL A 203 3.10 -3.57 -13.25
C VAL A 203 1.88 -3.40 -12.35
N GLN A 204 1.66 -2.18 -11.91
CA GLN A 204 0.58 -1.82 -11.02
C GLN A 204 -0.82 -2.05 -11.62
N THR A 205 -0.97 -1.83 -12.92
CA THR A 205 -2.22 -2.14 -13.62
C THR A 205 -2.45 -3.65 -13.73
N LEU A 206 -1.40 -4.44 -13.99
CA LEU A 206 -1.48 -5.89 -14.01
C LEU A 206 -1.81 -6.48 -12.63
N ILE A 207 -1.26 -5.91 -11.56
CA ILE A 207 -1.61 -6.26 -10.18
C ILE A 207 -3.11 -6.02 -9.92
N ALA A 208 -3.64 -4.86 -10.33
CA ALA A 208 -5.06 -4.56 -10.15
C ALA A 208 -5.96 -5.53 -10.93
N ILE A 209 -5.54 -5.97 -12.11
CA ILE A 209 -6.22 -7.03 -12.87
C ILE A 209 -6.19 -8.34 -12.09
N CYS A 210 -5.02 -8.74 -11.55
CA CYS A 210 -4.89 -9.95 -10.74
C CYS A 210 -5.82 -9.92 -9.53
N ASP A 211 -5.80 -8.84 -8.74
CA ASP A 211 -6.64 -8.66 -7.56
C ASP A 211 -8.13 -8.83 -7.90
N LEU A 212 -8.56 -8.25 -9.03
CA LEU A 212 -9.95 -8.31 -9.44
C LEU A 212 -10.35 -9.73 -9.88
N LEU A 213 -9.49 -10.40 -10.63
CA LEU A 213 -9.71 -11.76 -11.09
C LEU A 213 -9.69 -12.76 -9.93
N GLU A 214 -8.74 -12.67 -9.00
CA GLU A 214 -8.64 -13.57 -7.83
C GLU A 214 -9.86 -13.45 -6.92
N ARG A 215 -10.43 -12.26 -6.78
CA ARG A 215 -11.66 -12.04 -6.01
C ARG A 215 -12.90 -12.67 -6.63
N LYS A 216 -12.93 -12.81 -7.96
CA LYS A 216 -14.13 -13.21 -8.72
C LYS A 216 -14.04 -14.64 -9.27
N LEU A 217 -12.83 -15.17 -9.45
CA LEU A 217 -12.58 -16.51 -9.96
C LEU A 217 -12.34 -17.50 -8.82
N LYS A 218 -12.56 -18.79 -9.10
CA LYS A 218 -12.14 -19.85 -8.19
C LYS A 218 -10.60 -19.90 -8.08
N PRO A 219 -10.03 -20.27 -6.92
CA PRO A 219 -8.59 -20.44 -6.76
C PRO A 219 -7.98 -21.30 -7.88
N GLY A 220 -6.82 -20.88 -8.40
CA GLY A 220 -6.11 -21.57 -9.49
C GLY A 220 -6.71 -21.41 -10.89
N ARG A 221 -7.76 -20.61 -11.09
CA ARG A 221 -8.36 -20.40 -12.43
C ARG A 221 -7.78 -19.21 -13.19
N LEU A 222 -7.06 -18.31 -12.53
CA LEU A 222 -6.58 -17.07 -13.14
C LEU A 222 -5.70 -17.33 -14.37
N ALA A 223 -4.63 -18.12 -14.23
CA ALA A 223 -3.72 -18.44 -15.32
C ALA A 223 -4.44 -19.06 -16.54
N GLY A 224 -5.35 -20.00 -16.29
CA GLY A 224 -6.16 -20.63 -17.33
C GLY A 224 -7.10 -19.65 -18.04
N THR A 225 -7.74 -18.74 -17.30
CA THR A 225 -8.59 -17.68 -17.88
C THR A 225 -7.76 -16.71 -18.71
N ALA A 226 -6.59 -16.30 -18.22
CA ALA A 226 -5.75 -15.31 -18.90
C ALA A 226 -5.19 -15.80 -20.25
N ARG A 227 -4.97 -17.11 -20.38
CA ARG A 227 -4.46 -17.77 -21.59
C ARG A 227 -5.57 -18.21 -22.56
N ARG A 228 -6.84 -18.02 -22.20
CA ARG A 228 -7.97 -18.42 -23.03
C ARG A 228 -8.40 -17.24 -23.94
N PRO A 229 -8.49 -17.45 -25.27
CA PRO A 229 -9.09 -16.46 -26.16
C PRO A 229 -10.55 -16.21 -25.80
N ALA A 230 -10.99 -14.96 -25.93
CA ALA A 230 -12.39 -14.60 -25.70
C ALA A 230 -12.88 -13.54 -26.70
N ASP A 231 -14.13 -13.65 -27.12
CA ASP A 231 -14.80 -12.73 -28.04
C ASP A 231 -14.74 -11.28 -27.53
N ALA A 232 -14.86 -11.09 -26.21
CA ALA A 232 -14.76 -9.79 -25.55
C ALA A 232 -13.39 -9.08 -25.75
N TYR A 233 -12.36 -9.83 -26.16
CA TYR A 233 -11.01 -9.35 -26.41
C TYR A 233 -10.66 -9.38 -27.91
N GLY A 234 -11.65 -9.61 -28.78
CA GLY A 234 -11.45 -9.78 -30.22
C GLY A 234 -10.65 -11.05 -30.56
N ASP A 235 -11.05 -12.18 -29.96
CA ASP A 235 -10.41 -13.50 -30.09
C ASP A 235 -8.95 -13.55 -29.62
N LYS A 236 -8.53 -12.54 -28.84
CA LYS A 236 -7.23 -12.52 -28.18
C LYS A 236 -7.33 -13.03 -26.75
N THR A 237 -6.20 -13.44 -26.22
CA THR A 237 -5.98 -13.72 -24.80
C THR A 237 -5.71 -12.43 -24.04
N MET A 238 -5.92 -12.45 -22.72
CA MET A 238 -5.53 -11.32 -21.86
C MET A 238 -4.02 -11.03 -21.97
N LEU A 239 -3.20 -12.09 -22.06
CA LEU A 239 -1.75 -11.97 -22.18
C LEU A 239 -1.32 -11.28 -23.48
N GLU A 240 -2.01 -11.54 -24.60
CA GLU A 240 -1.76 -10.85 -25.87
C GLU A 240 -2.12 -9.36 -25.80
N LEU A 241 -3.24 -9.01 -25.14
CA LEU A 241 -3.59 -7.60 -24.91
C LEU A 241 -2.54 -6.90 -24.04
N ILE A 242 -2.03 -7.57 -23.01
CA ILE A 242 -0.97 -7.03 -22.15
C ILE A 242 0.34 -6.82 -22.93
N ALA A 243 0.72 -7.80 -23.77
CA ALA A 243 1.91 -7.71 -24.61
C ALA A 243 1.80 -6.58 -25.65
N ALA A 244 0.60 -6.29 -26.14
CA ALA A 244 0.30 -5.18 -27.03
C ALA A 244 0.17 -3.81 -26.32
N ASP A 245 0.55 -3.73 -25.04
CA ASP A 245 0.41 -2.53 -24.18
C ASP A 245 -1.04 -2.03 -23.97
N GLN A 246 -2.04 -2.87 -24.26
CA GLN A 246 -3.47 -2.57 -24.07
C GLN A 246 -3.96 -2.88 -22.64
N HIS A 247 -3.06 -2.86 -21.65
CA HIS A 247 -3.35 -3.28 -20.27
C HIS A 247 -4.33 -2.36 -19.52
N ARG A 248 -4.40 -1.06 -19.87
CA ARG A 248 -5.41 -0.13 -19.32
C ARG A 248 -6.81 -0.46 -19.82
N GLU A 249 -6.94 -0.72 -21.12
CA GLU A 249 -8.18 -1.13 -21.76
C GLU A 249 -8.66 -2.47 -21.22
N LEU A 250 -7.74 -3.44 -21.06
CA LEU A 250 -8.04 -4.72 -20.43
C LEU A 250 -8.57 -4.55 -19.00
N LEU A 251 -7.99 -3.66 -18.19
CA LEU A 251 -8.49 -3.40 -16.83
C LEU A 251 -9.92 -2.84 -16.86
N ALA A 252 -10.24 -1.94 -17.80
CA ALA A 252 -11.60 -1.42 -17.97
C ALA A 252 -12.57 -2.54 -18.36
N LEU A 253 -12.23 -3.34 -19.38
CA LEU A 253 -13.04 -4.48 -19.82
C LEU A 253 -13.28 -5.50 -18.69
N VAL A 254 -12.26 -5.79 -17.90
CA VAL A 254 -12.36 -6.69 -16.76
C VAL A 254 -13.29 -6.11 -15.69
N ARG A 255 -13.22 -4.81 -15.40
CA ARG A 255 -14.16 -4.16 -14.47
C ARG A 255 -15.61 -4.26 -14.97
N ASP A 256 -15.84 -3.89 -16.22
CA ASP A 256 -17.16 -3.94 -16.85
C ASP A 256 -17.72 -5.37 -16.84
N SER A 257 -16.86 -6.35 -17.12
CA SER A 257 -17.20 -7.78 -17.10
C SER A 257 -17.51 -8.35 -15.71
N PHE A 258 -17.38 -7.58 -14.63
CA PHE A 258 -17.77 -8.00 -13.28
C PHE A 258 -18.73 -7.01 -12.59
N ASP A 259 -19.13 -5.93 -13.26
CA ASP A 259 -20.03 -4.88 -12.76
C ASP A 259 -21.52 -5.27 -12.83
N TRP A 260 -21.85 -6.53 -13.07
CA TRP A 260 -23.21 -7.06 -13.02
C TRP A 260 -23.83 -7.05 -11.61
N SER A 261 -23.09 -6.66 -10.55
CA SER A 261 -23.61 -6.60 -9.18
C SER A 261 -24.39 -5.33 -8.83
N THR A 262 -24.58 -4.40 -9.77
CA THR A 262 -25.41 -3.19 -9.58
C THR A 262 -26.74 -3.22 -10.35
N ALA A 263 -27.03 -4.32 -11.05
CA ALA A 263 -28.29 -4.53 -11.78
C ALA A 263 -28.93 -5.88 -11.43
N ALA A 264 -29.29 -6.06 -10.15
CA ALA A 264 -30.24 -7.08 -9.69
C ALA A 264 -30.91 -6.63 -8.39
#